data_AF-A0A9E2HBA6-F1
#
_entry.id   AF-A0A9E2HBA6-F1
#
_cell.length_a   1.000
_cell.length_b   1.000
_cell.length_c   1.000
_cell.angle_alpha   90.00
_cell.angle_beta   90.00
_cell.angle_gamma   90.00
#
_symmetry.space_group_name_H-M   'P 1'
#
loop_
_entity.id
_entity.type
_entity.pdbx_description
1 polymer ?
#
loop_
_entity_poly.entity_id
_entity_poly.type
_entity_poly.pdbx_seq_one_letter_code
_entity_poly.pdbx_strand_id
1 'polypeptide(L)'
;MRLSISALLATAVTCILALYPSLALSQGTLNQIVDNGPVDKRLNIVILAEGYNALEADEFDADAADMMDFFLNSTVPFSEYSTYFNVFTIYVASLQSGSDHPFSGIYRETYFNSTYDSYGIQRLITIPPNDYDPIYSHGEGKVYDLLEALIPEYDIILLLVNDSEYGGSGGVMALSSTHPAAPEIVKHELGHSFGELADEYEDYTPGYYGYESPNTTAETNRELIKWTNWILSSTPVPTPETSEWQNVVGLFEGACYEPLGWYRPELACEMRNLYNDFCEVCKEQLVISQYSRLSPIEYYSPTETTILLAEIDTITLSIQPMAPTYHDLAVQWYMDGSPIPGENATDYLVKAAEICGGTHQVTIEVTDTTSRVRTDAENLLRDTHTWTVECFSNCGDADGSTEIDIDDAVFLISYIFTGGPPPVPIETGDADCSSAIDIDDVVYLISYIFTGGPQPCDTNGDGTPDC
;
A
#
# COMPACT_ATOMS: atom_id res chain seq x y z
N MET A 1 -81.74 50.02 4.90
CA MET A 1 -80.73 50.76 5.71
C MET A 1 -79.80 49.71 6.31
N ARG A 2 -78.51 49.76 5.94
CA ARG A 2 -77.32 49.31 6.71
C ARG A 2 -77.26 47.90 7.34
N LEU A 3 -76.20 47.19 6.91
CA LEU A 3 -75.27 46.30 7.66
C LEU A 3 -75.83 44.99 8.28
N SER A 4 -75.12 43.86 8.40
CA SER A 4 -73.82 43.35 7.94
C SER A 4 -73.54 42.06 8.77
N ILE A 5 -73.23 40.93 8.10
CA ILE A 5 -72.22 39.87 8.43
C ILE A 5 -72.39 39.06 9.75
N SER A 6 -72.21 37.74 9.90
CA SER A 6 -71.90 36.59 9.02
C SER A 6 -71.98 35.26 9.81
N ALA A 7 -71.92 34.14 9.05
CA ALA A 7 -71.23 32.87 9.34
C ALA A 7 -72.08 31.67 9.83
N LEU A 8 -72.23 30.66 8.96
CA LEU A 8 -71.46 29.39 8.99
C LEU A 8 -72.01 28.44 7.92
N LEU A 9 -71.15 27.85 7.07
CA LEU A 9 -71.23 26.43 6.72
C LEU A 9 -70.04 26.04 5.84
N ALA A 10 -69.40 24.95 6.26
CA ALA A 10 -68.23 24.35 5.69
C ALA A 10 -68.54 23.56 4.41
N THR A 11 -67.57 23.53 3.50
CA THR A 11 -67.45 22.48 2.48
C THR A 11 -65.98 22.13 2.33
N ALA A 12 -65.67 20.85 2.60
CA ALA A 12 -64.38 20.25 2.41
C ALA A 12 -64.04 20.16 0.92
N VAL A 13 -62.81 20.55 0.56
CA VAL A 13 -62.21 20.28 -0.74
C VAL A 13 -61.12 19.23 -0.50
N THR A 14 -61.31 18.04 -1.07
CA THR A 14 -60.33 16.97 -1.08
C THR A 14 -59.24 17.33 -2.08
N CYS A 15 -58.07 17.75 -1.59
CA CYS A 15 -56.88 17.94 -2.41
C CYS A 15 -56.16 16.58 -2.52
N ILE A 16 -56.23 15.95 -3.68
CA ILE A 16 -55.33 14.83 -4.02
C ILE A 16 -53.97 15.48 -4.33
N LEU A 17 -53.11 15.54 -3.33
CA LEU A 17 -51.68 15.79 -3.53
C LEU A 17 -51.10 14.53 -4.15
N ALA A 18 -50.81 14.58 -5.45
CA ALA A 18 -49.91 13.62 -6.07
C ALA A 18 -48.54 13.78 -5.39
N LEU A 19 -48.20 12.85 -4.52
CA LEU A 19 -46.84 12.64 -4.05
C LEU A 19 -46.02 12.18 -5.25
N TYR A 20 -45.45 13.13 -5.98
CA TYR A 20 -44.27 12.84 -6.76
C TYR A 20 -43.17 12.54 -5.73
N PRO A 21 -42.57 11.33 -5.71
CA PRO A 21 -41.30 11.19 -5.01
C PRO A 21 -40.37 12.19 -5.68
N SER A 22 -39.90 13.18 -4.93
CA SER A 22 -38.66 13.84 -5.28
C SER A 22 -37.64 12.70 -5.41
N LEU A 23 -37.19 12.42 -6.63
CA LEU A 23 -35.97 11.67 -6.85
C LEU A 23 -34.88 12.48 -6.15
N ALA A 24 -34.67 12.22 -4.86
CA ALA A 24 -33.39 12.50 -4.26
C ALA A 24 -32.40 11.75 -5.15
N LEU A 25 -31.51 12.48 -5.83
CA LEU A 25 -30.33 11.87 -6.43
C LEU A 25 -29.75 10.98 -5.34
N SER A 26 -29.75 9.67 -5.57
CA SER A 26 -29.18 8.73 -4.62
C SER A 26 -27.74 9.16 -4.44
N GLN A 27 -27.37 9.57 -3.23
CA GLN A 27 -25.97 9.68 -2.85
C GLN A 27 -25.32 8.33 -3.16
N GLY A 28 -24.14 8.33 -3.80
CA GLY A 28 -23.44 7.08 -4.12
C GLY A 28 -23.30 6.22 -2.87
N THR A 29 -23.54 4.92 -3.00
CA THR A 29 -23.44 3.96 -1.89
C THR A 29 -22.09 3.26 -1.99
N LEU A 30 -21.22 3.50 -0.99
CA LEU A 30 -19.92 2.84 -0.87
C LEU A 30 -20.08 1.48 -0.19
N ASN A 31 -19.57 0.43 -0.82
CA ASN A 31 -19.40 -0.90 -0.24
C ASN A 31 -17.93 -1.32 -0.34
N GLN A 32 -17.47 -2.17 0.57
CA GLN A 32 -16.17 -2.83 0.47
C GLN A 32 -16.41 -4.30 0.16
N ILE A 33 -15.87 -4.78 -0.97
CA ILE A 33 -16.06 -6.16 -1.44
C ILE A 33 -14.81 -7.03 -1.24
N VAL A 34 -13.64 -6.40 -1.05
CA VAL A 34 -12.41 -7.05 -0.58
C VAL A 34 -11.82 -6.21 0.54
N ASP A 35 -11.65 -6.84 1.71
CA ASP A 35 -11.05 -6.25 2.90
C ASP A 35 -9.83 -7.08 3.33
N ASN A 36 -8.65 -6.57 3.00
CA ASN A 36 -7.38 -7.18 3.35
C ASN A 36 -6.64 -6.40 4.45
N GLY A 37 -7.20 -5.28 4.94
CA GLY A 37 -6.57 -4.46 5.98
C GLY A 37 -6.97 -2.98 5.88
N PRO A 38 -6.42 -2.12 6.76
CA PRO A 38 -6.70 -0.69 6.77
C PRO A 38 -6.38 0.00 5.43
N VAL A 39 -7.16 1.02 5.10
CA VAL A 39 -7.06 1.75 3.83
C VAL A 39 -5.70 2.41 3.62
N ASP A 40 -5.02 2.84 4.68
CA ASP A 40 -3.69 3.45 4.63
C ASP A 40 -2.54 2.41 4.54
N LYS A 41 -2.88 1.12 4.51
CA LYS A 41 -1.94 -0.01 4.46
C LYS A 41 -2.13 -0.90 3.23
N ARG A 42 -3.04 -0.53 2.33
CA ARG A 42 -3.39 -1.29 1.13
C ARG A 42 -3.53 -0.36 -0.06
N LEU A 43 -3.38 -0.91 -1.25
CA LEU A 43 -3.77 -0.26 -2.49
C LEU A 43 -5.29 -0.37 -2.63
N ASN A 44 -5.98 0.76 -2.76
CA ASN A 44 -7.43 0.79 -2.77
C ASN A 44 -7.95 0.93 -4.22
N ILE A 45 -8.56 -0.14 -4.74
CA ILE A 45 -9.26 -0.14 -6.02
C ILE A 45 -10.71 0.31 -5.77
N VAL A 46 -11.19 1.29 -6.53
CA VAL A 46 -12.57 1.77 -6.45
C VAL A 46 -13.28 1.58 -7.79
N ILE A 47 -14.35 0.79 -7.77
CA ILE A 47 -15.18 0.49 -8.93
C ILE A 47 -16.47 1.31 -8.85
N LEU A 48 -16.75 2.14 -9.87
CA LEU A 48 -17.96 2.95 -9.94
C LEU A 48 -18.95 2.36 -10.95
N ALA A 49 -20.23 2.31 -10.57
CA ALA A 49 -21.31 1.83 -11.43
C ALA A 49 -21.68 2.88 -12.48
N GLU A 50 -21.60 2.54 -13.77
CA GLU A 50 -22.10 3.36 -14.86
C GLU A 50 -23.13 2.60 -15.70
N GLY A 51 -24.24 3.25 -16.04
CA GLY A 51 -25.30 2.63 -16.84
C GLY A 51 -26.09 1.53 -16.13
N TYR A 52 -25.92 1.33 -14.81
CA TYR A 52 -26.78 0.45 -14.01
C TYR A 52 -27.96 1.24 -13.44
N ASN A 53 -29.18 0.85 -13.76
CA ASN A 53 -30.38 1.47 -13.21
C ASN A 53 -30.69 0.96 -11.78
N ALA A 54 -31.65 1.60 -11.10
CA ALA A 54 -32.01 1.30 -9.71
C ALA A 54 -32.43 -0.16 -9.41
N LEU A 55 -32.78 -0.95 -10.43
CA LEU A 55 -33.13 -2.38 -10.30
C LEU A 55 -31.94 -3.32 -10.57
N GLU A 56 -30.79 -2.77 -10.98
CA GLU A 56 -29.60 -3.50 -11.43
C GLU A 56 -28.44 -3.35 -10.42
N ALA A 57 -28.72 -2.95 -9.17
CA ALA A 57 -27.70 -2.84 -8.12
C ALA A 57 -27.01 -4.18 -7.83
N ASP A 58 -27.80 -5.25 -7.69
CA ASP A 58 -27.26 -6.60 -7.46
C ASP A 58 -26.47 -7.12 -8.68
N GLU A 59 -26.79 -6.65 -9.88
CA GLU A 59 -26.05 -6.99 -11.11
C GLU A 59 -24.69 -6.30 -11.13
N PHE A 60 -24.64 -5.01 -10.78
CA PHE A 60 -23.37 -4.29 -10.61
C PHE A 60 -22.45 -4.95 -9.57
N ASP A 61 -22.98 -5.32 -8.40
CA ASP A 61 -22.17 -5.99 -7.37
C ASP A 61 -21.59 -7.31 -7.87
N ALA A 62 -22.35 -8.07 -8.67
CA ALA A 62 -21.89 -9.32 -9.28
C ALA A 62 -20.82 -9.07 -10.36
N ASP A 63 -21.05 -8.13 -11.27
CA ASP A 63 -20.09 -7.81 -12.34
C ASP A 63 -18.77 -7.26 -11.77
N ALA A 64 -18.84 -6.42 -10.74
CA ALA A 64 -17.68 -5.89 -10.04
C ALA A 64 -16.89 -7.01 -9.32
N ALA A 65 -17.58 -7.95 -8.68
CA ALA A 65 -16.94 -9.10 -8.05
C ALA A 65 -16.25 -10.02 -9.08
N ASP A 66 -16.91 -10.32 -10.20
CA ASP A 66 -16.36 -11.17 -11.26
C ASP A 66 -15.12 -10.53 -11.93
N MET A 67 -15.17 -9.22 -12.18
CA MET A 67 -14.01 -8.46 -12.70
C MET A 67 -12.81 -8.53 -11.74
N MET A 68 -13.05 -8.39 -10.44
CA MET A 68 -11.99 -8.40 -9.42
C MET A 68 -11.49 -9.79 -9.12
N ASP A 69 -12.31 -10.82 -9.25
CA ASP A 69 -11.87 -12.22 -9.18
C ASP A 69 -10.87 -12.51 -10.31
N PHE A 70 -11.18 -12.12 -11.55
CA PHE A 70 -10.24 -12.24 -12.67
C PHE A 70 -8.92 -11.49 -12.39
N PHE A 71 -9.02 -10.23 -11.95
CA PHE A 71 -7.84 -9.40 -11.73
C PHE A 71 -6.97 -9.91 -10.57
N LEU A 72 -7.55 -10.06 -9.37
CA LEU A 72 -6.83 -10.40 -8.15
C LEU A 72 -6.54 -11.89 -7.99
N ASN A 73 -7.19 -12.79 -8.74
CA ASN A 73 -6.92 -14.23 -8.60
C ASN A 73 -6.33 -14.87 -9.87
N SER A 74 -6.42 -14.22 -11.03
CA SER A 74 -5.94 -14.80 -12.30
C SER A 74 -4.85 -13.99 -13.01
N THR A 75 -4.60 -12.74 -12.63
CA THR A 75 -3.62 -11.88 -13.32
C THR A 75 -2.29 -11.80 -12.57
N VAL A 76 -1.18 -12.24 -13.16
CA VAL A 76 0.16 -12.12 -12.54
C VAL A 76 0.76 -10.74 -12.86
N PRO A 77 1.35 -10.01 -11.90
CA PRO A 77 1.65 -10.42 -10.53
C PRO A 77 0.54 -10.14 -9.51
N PHE A 78 -0.55 -9.46 -9.86
CA PHE A 78 -1.63 -9.09 -8.91
C PHE A 78 -2.14 -10.28 -8.07
N SER A 79 -2.22 -11.48 -8.64
CA SER A 79 -2.63 -12.68 -7.92
C SER A 79 -1.65 -13.20 -6.87
N GLU A 80 -0.36 -12.88 -7.00
CA GLU A 80 0.63 -13.14 -5.96
C GLU A 80 0.55 -12.14 -4.82
N TYR A 81 0.11 -10.91 -5.10
CA TYR A 81 0.05 -9.83 -4.13
C TYR A 81 -1.39 -9.42 -3.82
N SER A 82 -2.35 -10.32 -3.99
CA SER A 82 -3.78 -9.99 -3.91
C SER A 82 -4.18 -9.45 -2.53
N THR A 83 -3.47 -9.86 -1.49
CA THR A 83 -3.59 -9.37 -0.11
C THR A 83 -3.17 -7.90 0.06
N TYR A 84 -2.52 -7.29 -0.93
CA TYR A 84 -2.06 -5.90 -0.86
C TYR A 84 -3.17 -4.92 -1.29
N PHE A 85 -4.27 -5.44 -1.81
CA PHE A 85 -5.35 -4.64 -2.36
C PHE A 85 -6.59 -4.70 -1.48
N ASN A 86 -7.23 -3.57 -1.26
CA ASN A 86 -8.63 -3.50 -0.93
C ASN A 86 -9.44 -3.20 -2.18
N VAL A 87 -10.70 -3.60 -2.19
CA VAL A 87 -11.63 -3.29 -3.28
C VAL A 87 -12.91 -2.72 -2.72
N PHE A 88 -13.26 -1.55 -3.23
CA PHE A 88 -14.48 -0.83 -2.94
C PHE A 88 -15.33 -0.69 -4.19
N THR A 89 -16.65 -0.65 -4.00
CA THR A 89 -17.61 -0.31 -5.05
C THR A 89 -18.39 0.93 -4.64
N ILE A 90 -18.68 1.81 -5.60
CA ILE A 90 -19.59 2.94 -5.44
C ILE A 90 -20.74 2.73 -6.41
N TYR A 91 -21.87 2.28 -5.87
CA TYR A 91 -23.09 2.15 -6.65
C TYR A 91 -23.81 3.50 -6.73
N VAL A 92 -24.12 3.91 -7.96
CA VAL A 92 -24.97 5.05 -8.25
C VAL A 92 -25.93 4.71 -9.38
N ALA A 93 -27.23 4.89 -9.13
CA ALA A 93 -28.25 4.51 -10.09
C ALA A 93 -28.29 5.49 -11.28
N SER A 94 -28.12 4.96 -12.48
CA SER A 94 -28.44 5.61 -13.75
C SER A 94 -29.96 5.64 -13.97
N LEU A 95 -30.46 6.60 -14.77
CA LEU A 95 -31.89 6.64 -15.13
C LEU A 95 -32.25 5.54 -16.14
N GLN A 96 -31.30 5.17 -16.99
CA GLN A 96 -31.45 4.13 -17.99
C GLN A 96 -30.28 3.13 -17.92
N SER A 97 -30.59 1.88 -18.29
CA SER A 97 -29.59 0.84 -18.51
C SER A 97 -28.87 1.02 -19.86
N GLY A 98 -27.57 0.71 -19.91
CA GLY A 98 -26.73 0.83 -21.11
C GLY A 98 -25.83 2.05 -21.13
N SER A 99 -25.24 2.30 -22.30
CA SER A 99 -24.44 3.49 -22.62
C SER A 99 -24.89 4.12 -23.95
N ASP A 100 -24.36 5.30 -24.28
CA ASP A 100 -24.56 5.91 -25.59
C ASP A 100 -23.82 5.13 -26.69
N HIS A 101 -24.47 4.95 -27.84
CA HIS A 101 -23.87 4.44 -29.09
C HIS A 101 -24.24 5.35 -30.26
N PRO A 102 -23.54 6.50 -30.41
CA PRO A 102 -23.85 7.52 -31.42
C PRO A 102 -23.92 7.00 -32.88
N PHE A 103 -23.07 6.06 -33.29
CA PHE A 103 -23.09 5.47 -34.63
C PHE A 103 -24.38 4.70 -34.91
N SER A 104 -24.97 4.12 -33.86
CA SER A 104 -26.25 3.41 -33.91
C SER A 104 -27.45 4.33 -33.59
N GLY A 105 -27.20 5.60 -33.24
CA GLY A 105 -28.23 6.56 -32.84
C GLY A 105 -28.92 6.21 -31.52
N ILE A 106 -28.23 5.47 -30.64
CA ILE A 106 -28.73 5.10 -29.31
C ILE A 106 -28.15 6.08 -28.31
N TYR A 107 -29.02 6.68 -27.48
CA TYR A 107 -28.62 7.58 -26.40
C TYR A 107 -29.36 7.18 -25.12
N ARG A 108 -28.65 7.17 -23.99
CA ARG A 108 -29.06 6.69 -22.67
C ARG A 108 -28.75 7.76 -21.63
N GLU A 109 -29.72 8.06 -20.78
CA GLU A 109 -29.53 8.95 -19.64
C GLU A 109 -28.86 8.17 -18.48
N THR A 110 -27.53 8.17 -18.46
CA THR A 110 -26.70 7.51 -17.44
C THR A 110 -26.08 8.50 -16.47
N TYR A 111 -25.50 8.01 -15.36
CA TYR A 111 -25.02 8.88 -14.30
C TYR A 111 -23.75 9.65 -14.69
N PHE A 112 -22.76 8.96 -15.27
CA PHE A 112 -21.50 9.54 -15.73
C PHE A 112 -21.49 9.90 -17.22
N ASN A 113 -22.61 9.71 -17.93
CA ASN A 113 -22.78 10.06 -19.34
C ASN A 113 -21.74 9.37 -20.25
N SER A 114 -21.46 8.08 -20.00
CA SER A 114 -20.54 7.32 -20.84
C SER A 114 -21.05 7.17 -22.26
N THR A 115 -20.11 7.13 -23.22
CA THR A 115 -20.42 6.93 -24.65
C THR A 115 -19.38 6.08 -25.34
N TYR A 116 -19.84 5.22 -26.24
CA TYR A 116 -19.05 4.57 -27.28
C TYR A 116 -18.80 5.54 -28.44
N ASP A 117 -18.15 5.05 -29.49
CA ASP A 117 -17.90 5.78 -30.74
C ASP A 117 -17.09 7.09 -30.58
N SER A 118 -16.39 7.22 -29.44
CA SER A 118 -15.61 8.42 -29.12
C SER A 118 -14.47 8.59 -30.11
N TYR A 119 -14.25 9.81 -30.58
CA TYR A 119 -13.23 10.18 -31.57
C TYR A 119 -13.29 9.34 -32.87
N GLY A 120 -14.48 8.80 -33.19
CA GLY A 120 -14.70 7.96 -34.36
C GLY A 120 -14.24 6.50 -34.20
N ILE A 121 -13.92 6.06 -32.98
CA ILE A 121 -13.48 4.70 -32.67
C ILE A 121 -14.65 3.96 -32.00
N GLN A 122 -15.23 2.98 -32.69
CA GLN A 122 -16.46 2.30 -32.24
C GLN A 122 -16.40 1.78 -30.81
N ARG A 123 -15.29 1.12 -30.45
CA ARG A 123 -15.12 0.43 -29.16
C ARG A 123 -14.55 1.31 -28.06
N LEU A 124 -14.25 2.58 -28.36
CA LEU A 124 -13.68 3.50 -27.39
C LEU A 124 -14.79 4.06 -26.52
N ILE A 125 -14.81 3.62 -25.26
CA ILE A 125 -15.71 4.15 -24.24
C ILE A 125 -15.03 5.34 -23.57
N THR A 126 -15.74 6.46 -23.44
CA THR A 126 -15.28 7.61 -22.64
C THR A 126 -16.41 8.15 -21.79
N ILE A 127 -16.05 8.97 -20.79
CA ILE A 127 -16.98 9.86 -20.09
C ILE A 127 -16.57 11.32 -20.34
N PRO A 128 -17.45 12.30 -20.12
CA PRO A 128 -17.11 13.71 -20.26
C PRO A 128 -15.95 14.11 -19.33
N PRO A 129 -15.00 14.94 -19.78
CA PRO A 129 -14.99 15.63 -21.06
C PRO A 129 -14.50 14.75 -22.22
N ASN A 130 -15.26 14.71 -23.32
CA ASN A 130 -14.92 14.00 -24.55
C ASN A 130 -15.40 14.78 -25.80
N ASP A 131 -15.38 14.15 -26.99
CA ASP A 131 -15.77 14.78 -28.25
C ASP A 131 -17.29 14.99 -28.42
N TYR A 132 -18.12 14.30 -27.62
CA TYR A 132 -19.57 14.46 -27.62
C TYR A 132 -20.06 15.43 -26.53
N ASP A 133 -19.39 15.47 -25.38
CA ASP A 133 -19.71 16.34 -24.24
C ASP A 133 -18.42 16.87 -23.59
N PRO A 134 -18.11 18.18 -23.75
CA PRO A 134 -16.89 18.78 -23.21
C PRO A 134 -17.01 19.18 -21.72
N ILE A 135 -18.14 18.91 -21.05
CA ILE A 135 -18.42 19.42 -19.71
C ILE A 135 -17.92 18.43 -18.66
N TYR A 136 -16.79 18.76 -18.03
CA TYR A 136 -16.15 17.96 -16.97
C TYR A 136 -17.12 17.51 -15.87
N SER A 137 -18.01 18.38 -15.40
CA SER A 137 -18.97 18.07 -14.33
C SER A 137 -20.10 17.12 -14.73
N HIS A 138 -20.14 16.66 -15.99
CA HIS A 138 -21.12 15.66 -16.43
C HIS A 138 -20.61 14.22 -16.30
N GLY A 139 -19.28 14.02 -16.31
CA GLY A 139 -18.60 12.73 -16.23
C GLY A 139 -17.54 12.71 -15.13
N GLU A 140 -16.27 12.90 -15.51
CA GLU A 140 -15.09 12.83 -14.64
C GLU A 140 -15.26 13.63 -13.34
N GLY A 141 -15.82 14.84 -13.39
CA GLY A 141 -16.05 15.64 -12.19
C GLY A 141 -16.94 14.95 -11.17
N LYS A 142 -17.96 14.20 -11.60
CA LYS A 142 -18.80 13.41 -10.70
C LYS A 142 -18.06 12.21 -10.11
N VAL A 143 -17.12 11.62 -10.85
CA VAL A 143 -16.29 10.51 -10.36
C VAL A 143 -15.46 11.02 -9.18
N TYR A 144 -14.73 12.12 -9.37
CA TYR A 144 -13.90 12.69 -8.31
C TYR A 144 -14.71 13.26 -7.13
N ASP A 145 -15.87 13.89 -7.38
CA ASP A 145 -16.78 14.33 -6.31
C ASP A 145 -17.22 13.15 -5.42
N LEU A 146 -17.49 11.98 -6.01
CA LEU A 146 -17.85 10.77 -5.26
C LEU A 146 -16.67 10.19 -4.48
N LEU A 147 -15.49 10.11 -5.11
CA LEU A 147 -14.28 9.62 -4.46
C LEU A 147 -13.88 10.50 -3.27
N GLU A 148 -13.84 11.83 -3.45
CA GLU A 148 -13.53 12.78 -2.37
C GLU A 148 -14.53 12.66 -1.21
N ALA A 149 -15.81 12.45 -1.51
CA ALA A 149 -16.86 12.38 -0.49
C ALA A 149 -16.91 11.03 0.26
N LEU A 150 -16.48 9.93 -0.36
CA LEU A 150 -16.71 8.58 0.14
C LEU A 150 -15.43 7.82 0.51
N ILE A 151 -14.36 7.96 -0.28
CA ILE A 151 -13.10 7.25 -0.09
C ILE A 151 -11.93 8.03 -0.74
N PRO A 152 -11.43 9.09 -0.09
CA PRO A 152 -10.36 9.91 -0.68
C PRO A 152 -9.01 9.18 -0.79
N GLU A 153 -8.80 8.09 -0.06
CA GLU A 153 -7.61 7.24 -0.09
C GLU A 153 -7.67 6.18 -1.21
N TYR A 154 -8.02 6.56 -2.43
CA TYR A 154 -8.04 5.64 -3.58
C TYR A 154 -6.71 5.64 -4.35
N ASP A 155 -6.36 4.50 -4.95
CA ASP A 155 -5.16 4.36 -5.80
C ASP A 155 -5.52 4.07 -7.26
N ILE A 156 -6.57 3.28 -7.48
CA ILE A 156 -6.98 2.81 -8.81
C ILE A 156 -8.48 3.05 -8.98
N ILE A 157 -8.86 3.67 -10.09
CA ILE A 157 -10.26 3.96 -10.43
C ILE A 157 -10.68 3.11 -11.63
N LEU A 158 -11.78 2.38 -11.49
CA LEU A 158 -12.44 1.64 -12.56
C LEU A 158 -13.90 2.08 -12.67
N LEU A 159 -14.35 2.42 -13.87
CA LEU A 159 -15.78 2.52 -14.17
C LEU A 159 -16.22 1.27 -14.91
N LEU A 160 -17.24 0.61 -14.36
CA LEU A 160 -17.87 -0.54 -15.00
C LEU A 160 -19.16 -0.07 -15.66
N VAL A 161 -19.20 -0.19 -16.99
CA VAL A 161 -20.29 0.28 -17.84
C VAL A 161 -21.20 -0.89 -18.16
N ASN A 162 -22.46 -0.82 -17.73
CA ASN A 162 -23.47 -1.87 -17.97
C ASN A 162 -23.89 -1.93 -19.45
N ASP A 163 -23.02 -2.44 -20.31
CA ASP A 163 -23.29 -2.66 -21.72
C ASP A 163 -22.57 -3.92 -22.21
N SER A 164 -23.31 -4.78 -22.91
CA SER A 164 -22.78 -6.03 -23.44
C SER A 164 -21.89 -5.85 -24.68
N GLU A 165 -21.83 -4.66 -25.29
CA GLU A 165 -20.92 -4.40 -26.40
C GLU A 165 -19.48 -4.30 -25.90
N TYR A 166 -18.56 -5.00 -26.57
CA TYR A 166 -17.15 -4.97 -26.21
C TYR A 166 -16.55 -3.57 -26.41
N GLY A 167 -16.06 -2.98 -25.32
CA GLY A 167 -15.37 -1.71 -25.34
C GLY A 167 -14.71 -1.37 -24.01
N GLY A 168 -13.86 -0.36 -24.05
CA GLY A 168 -13.14 0.13 -22.88
C GLY A 168 -12.16 1.23 -23.25
N SER A 169 -11.46 1.72 -22.24
CA SER A 169 -10.34 2.65 -22.38
C SER A 169 -9.53 2.69 -21.09
N GLY A 170 -8.28 3.13 -21.19
CA GLY A 170 -7.45 3.48 -20.04
C GLY A 170 -7.10 4.95 -19.98
N GLY A 171 -6.23 5.28 -19.02
CA GLY A 171 -5.82 6.64 -18.69
C GLY A 171 -5.73 6.81 -17.19
N VAL A 172 -6.15 7.95 -16.67
CA VAL A 172 -6.18 8.19 -15.21
C VAL A 172 -7.19 7.27 -14.50
N MET A 173 -8.21 6.82 -15.22
CA MET A 173 -9.17 5.80 -14.79
C MET A 173 -9.37 4.80 -15.92
N ALA A 174 -9.59 3.54 -15.56
CA ALA A 174 -9.96 2.51 -16.53
C ALA A 174 -11.48 2.50 -16.72
N LEU A 175 -11.94 2.30 -17.94
CA LEU A 175 -13.34 2.08 -18.29
C LEU A 175 -13.47 0.71 -18.94
N SER A 176 -14.44 -0.07 -18.50
CA SER A 176 -14.72 -1.39 -19.04
C SER A 176 -16.21 -1.59 -19.21
N SER A 177 -16.62 -2.23 -20.31
CA SER A 177 -17.98 -2.75 -20.41
C SER A 177 -18.13 -4.08 -19.67
N THR A 178 -19.36 -4.59 -19.56
CA THR A 178 -19.63 -5.92 -18.97
C THR A 178 -19.44 -7.06 -19.96
N HIS A 179 -18.86 -6.79 -21.14
CA HIS A 179 -18.57 -7.84 -22.10
C HIS A 179 -17.52 -8.84 -21.55
N PRO A 180 -17.68 -10.17 -21.72
CA PRO A 180 -16.78 -11.17 -21.11
C PRO A 180 -15.29 -11.08 -21.47
N ALA A 181 -14.97 -10.41 -22.59
CA ALA A 181 -13.59 -10.14 -23.02
C ALA A 181 -13.01 -8.80 -22.52
N ALA A 182 -13.85 -7.90 -22.00
CA ALA A 182 -13.43 -6.58 -21.54
C ALA A 182 -12.45 -6.59 -20.35
N PRO A 183 -12.42 -7.62 -19.46
CA PRO A 183 -11.40 -7.70 -18.41
C PRO A 183 -9.95 -7.71 -18.92
N GLU A 184 -9.68 -8.28 -20.11
CA GLU A 184 -8.32 -8.22 -20.69
C GLU A 184 -7.95 -6.78 -21.09
N ILE A 185 -8.91 -5.96 -21.55
CA ILE A 185 -8.65 -4.53 -21.75
C ILE A 185 -8.26 -3.90 -20.42
N VAL A 186 -9.05 -4.10 -19.35
CA VAL A 186 -8.74 -3.49 -18.05
C VAL A 186 -7.36 -3.87 -17.57
N LYS A 187 -6.99 -5.14 -17.72
CA LYS A 187 -5.64 -5.62 -17.41
C LYS A 187 -4.58 -4.85 -18.20
N HIS A 188 -4.72 -4.72 -19.52
CA HIS A 188 -3.81 -3.94 -20.36
C HIS A 188 -3.73 -2.46 -19.93
N GLU A 189 -4.87 -1.81 -19.71
CA GLU A 189 -4.96 -0.39 -19.34
C GLU A 189 -4.43 -0.09 -17.93
N LEU A 190 -4.54 -1.06 -17.01
CA LEU A 190 -3.87 -1.00 -15.71
C LEU A 190 -2.36 -1.11 -15.85
N GLY A 191 -1.85 -1.76 -16.90
CA GLY A 191 -0.44 -1.70 -17.26
C GLY A 191 0.05 -0.26 -17.43
N HIS A 192 -0.72 0.59 -18.12
CA HIS A 192 -0.39 2.01 -18.27
C HIS A 192 -0.60 2.80 -16.98
N SER A 193 -1.79 2.73 -16.40
CA SER A 193 -2.22 3.62 -15.32
C SER A 193 -1.56 3.32 -13.98
N PHE A 194 -1.26 2.05 -13.71
CA PHE A 194 -0.62 1.61 -12.48
C PHE A 194 0.87 1.34 -12.65
N GLY A 195 1.25 0.70 -13.76
CA GLY A 195 2.62 0.26 -14.04
C GLY A 195 3.48 1.23 -14.86
N GLU A 196 2.91 2.32 -15.37
CA GLU A 196 3.59 3.25 -16.29
C GLU A 196 4.17 2.58 -17.54
N LEU A 197 3.61 1.43 -17.92
CA LEU A 197 4.02 0.65 -19.08
C LEU A 197 3.60 1.37 -20.36
N ALA A 198 4.35 1.19 -21.43
CA ALA A 198 3.99 1.63 -22.77
C ALA A 198 3.40 0.47 -23.57
N ASP A 199 2.70 0.83 -24.64
CA ASP A 199 2.27 -0.14 -25.64
C ASP A 199 3.48 -0.79 -26.32
N GLU A 200 3.45 -2.11 -26.42
CA GLU A 200 4.49 -2.91 -27.05
C GLU A 200 4.19 -3.22 -28.51
N TYR A 201 2.99 -2.89 -29.01
CA TYR A 201 2.67 -3.05 -30.42
C TYR A 201 3.29 -1.94 -31.28
N GLU A 202 3.62 -2.34 -32.50
CA GLU A 202 4.47 -1.59 -33.44
C GLU A 202 3.69 -0.85 -34.53
N ASP A 203 2.36 -0.96 -34.52
CA ASP A 203 1.51 -0.39 -35.56
C ASP A 203 1.58 1.14 -35.55
N TYR A 204 2.10 1.70 -36.66
CA TYR A 204 2.25 3.14 -36.82
C TYR A 204 0.93 3.87 -36.63
N THR A 205 0.88 4.70 -35.59
CA THR A 205 -0.31 5.47 -35.23
C THR A 205 0.01 6.97 -35.33
N PRO A 206 -0.60 7.70 -36.29
CA PRO A 206 -0.31 9.13 -36.48
C PRO A 206 -0.51 9.95 -35.20
N GLY A 207 0.52 10.70 -34.81
CA GLY A 207 0.48 11.59 -33.63
C GLY A 207 1.06 10.97 -32.36
N TYR A 208 1.37 9.67 -32.37
CA TYR A 208 2.13 9.01 -31.32
C TYR A 208 3.57 8.80 -31.79
N TYR A 209 4.51 8.90 -30.85
CA TYR A 209 5.94 8.75 -31.09
C TYR A 209 6.52 7.84 -30.02
N GLY A 210 7.54 7.05 -30.37
CA GLY A 210 8.20 6.22 -29.40
C GLY A 210 8.79 7.03 -28.23
N TYR A 211 8.67 6.49 -27.01
CA TYR A 211 9.18 7.09 -25.79
C TYR A 211 9.69 6.00 -24.82
N GLU A 212 10.62 6.40 -23.94
CA GLU A 212 11.17 5.49 -22.93
C GLU A 212 10.12 5.23 -21.83
N SER A 213 9.81 3.96 -21.60
CA SER A 213 8.95 3.45 -20.51
C SER A 213 9.55 2.15 -19.97
N PRO A 214 9.26 1.68 -18.75
CA PRO A 214 9.89 0.47 -18.20
C PRO A 214 10.02 -0.72 -19.16
N ASN A 215 9.04 -0.94 -20.05
CA ASN A 215 9.02 -2.02 -21.04
C ASN A 215 9.39 -1.61 -22.49
N THR A 216 9.74 -0.35 -22.79
CA THR A 216 10.13 0.08 -24.15
C THR A 216 11.38 0.94 -24.15
N THR A 217 12.25 0.80 -25.15
CA THR A 217 13.49 1.59 -25.25
C THR A 217 13.97 1.78 -26.69
N ALA A 218 14.70 2.85 -26.96
CA ALA A 218 15.48 3.04 -28.18
C ALA A 218 16.98 2.65 -27.99
N GLU A 219 17.38 2.31 -26.76
CA GLU A 219 18.75 1.92 -26.44
C GLU A 219 19.08 0.52 -26.97
N THR A 220 20.27 0.38 -27.56
CA THR A 220 20.76 -0.88 -28.15
C THR A 220 22.08 -1.34 -27.53
N ASN A 221 22.76 -0.48 -26.76
CA ASN A 221 23.87 -0.88 -25.92
C ASN A 221 23.34 -1.73 -24.77
N ARG A 222 23.67 -3.03 -24.79
CA ARG A 222 23.24 -4.00 -23.79
C ARG A 222 23.36 -3.51 -22.34
N GLU A 223 24.45 -2.84 -21.99
CA GLU A 223 24.72 -2.42 -20.61
C GLU A 223 23.79 -1.30 -20.13
N LEU A 224 23.15 -0.59 -21.07
CA LEU A 224 22.26 0.55 -20.81
C LEU A 224 20.78 0.21 -21.00
N ILE A 225 20.46 -1.00 -21.50
CA ILE A 225 19.08 -1.47 -21.59
C ILE A 225 18.52 -1.65 -20.17
N LYS A 226 17.36 -1.06 -19.90
CA LYS A 226 16.74 -1.03 -18.57
C LYS A 226 16.55 -2.43 -17.96
N TRP A 227 16.12 -3.39 -18.77
CA TRP A 227 15.92 -4.78 -18.36
C TRP A 227 17.12 -5.69 -18.67
N THR A 228 18.34 -5.15 -18.76
CA THR A 228 19.53 -5.94 -19.10
C THR A 228 19.77 -7.14 -18.17
N ASN A 229 19.38 -7.03 -16.89
CA ASN A 229 19.46 -8.11 -15.90
C ASN A 229 18.52 -9.30 -16.21
N TRP A 230 17.55 -9.12 -17.11
CA TRP A 230 16.73 -10.18 -17.65
C TRP A 230 17.32 -10.85 -18.89
N ILE A 231 18.11 -10.12 -19.68
CA ILE A 231 18.66 -10.62 -20.95
C ILE A 231 19.86 -11.52 -20.67
N LEU A 232 19.69 -12.82 -20.94
CA LEU A 232 20.80 -13.78 -20.84
C LEU A 232 21.99 -13.35 -21.73
N SER A 233 23.21 -13.67 -21.29
CA SER A 233 24.43 -13.35 -22.04
C SER A 233 24.47 -14.01 -23.43
N SER A 234 23.74 -15.11 -23.62
CA SER A 234 23.59 -15.82 -24.90
C SER A 234 22.50 -15.24 -25.82
N THR A 235 21.57 -14.44 -25.31
CA THR A 235 20.48 -13.87 -26.12
C THR A 235 21.05 -12.76 -27.00
N PRO A 236 20.89 -12.78 -28.34
CA PRO A 236 21.37 -11.70 -29.21
C PRO A 236 20.65 -10.38 -28.94
N VAL A 237 21.34 -9.25 -29.15
CA VAL A 237 20.80 -7.90 -29.01
C VAL A 237 21.18 -7.09 -30.26
N PRO A 238 20.22 -6.63 -31.08
CA PRO A 238 18.78 -6.95 -31.03
C PRO A 238 18.48 -8.44 -31.17
N THR A 239 17.36 -8.88 -30.59
CA THR A 239 16.92 -10.28 -30.60
C THR A 239 16.06 -10.57 -31.84
N PRO A 240 16.38 -11.57 -32.66
CA PRO A 240 15.55 -11.93 -33.82
C PRO A 240 14.17 -12.44 -33.42
N GLU A 241 13.12 -12.02 -34.14
CA GLU A 241 11.76 -12.56 -33.98
C GLU A 241 11.63 -13.94 -34.63
N THR A 242 12.20 -14.97 -34.00
CA THR A 242 12.09 -16.36 -34.45
C THR A 242 11.58 -17.24 -33.32
N SER A 243 11.10 -18.44 -33.67
CA SER A 243 10.64 -19.42 -32.68
C SER A 243 11.73 -19.90 -31.72
N GLU A 244 13.01 -19.67 -32.04
CA GLU A 244 14.14 -19.93 -31.14
C GLU A 244 14.13 -19.00 -29.92
N TRP A 245 13.65 -17.76 -30.09
CA TRP A 245 13.69 -16.71 -29.07
C TRP A 245 12.32 -16.38 -28.46
N GLN A 246 11.28 -17.16 -28.78
CA GLN A 246 9.90 -16.85 -28.40
C GLN A 246 9.61 -16.80 -26.89
N ASN A 247 10.44 -17.46 -26.07
CA ASN A 247 10.25 -17.59 -24.62
C ASN A 247 11.45 -17.01 -23.84
N VAL A 248 12.18 -16.04 -24.42
CA VAL A 248 13.28 -15.37 -23.73
C VAL A 248 13.00 -13.88 -23.61
N VAL A 249 13.51 -13.28 -22.53
CA VAL A 249 13.64 -11.83 -22.47
C VAL A 249 14.83 -11.41 -23.35
N GLY A 250 14.56 -10.47 -24.25
CA GLY A 250 15.47 -9.98 -25.26
C GLY A 250 15.28 -8.48 -25.55
N LEU A 251 15.71 -8.05 -26.73
CA LEU A 251 15.51 -6.70 -27.26
C LEU A 251 14.90 -6.84 -28.66
N PHE A 252 13.58 -7.02 -28.74
CA PHE A 252 12.85 -7.26 -29.98
C PHE A 252 12.44 -5.94 -30.62
N GLU A 253 12.73 -5.75 -31.92
CA GLU A 253 12.44 -4.50 -32.64
C GLU A 253 10.92 -4.36 -32.92
N GLY A 254 10.42 -3.13 -32.82
CA GLY A 254 9.00 -2.80 -32.89
C GLY A 254 8.41 -2.62 -31.50
N ALA A 255 8.06 -1.38 -31.14
CA ALA A 255 7.36 -1.06 -29.90
C ALA A 255 6.81 0.36 -29.97
N CYS A 256 5.86 0.70 -29.10
CA CYS A 256 5.38 2.07 -28.90
C CYS A 256 5.04 2.78 -30.22
N TYR A 257 4.24 2.10 -31.06
CA TYR A 257 3.78 2.59 -32.38
C TYR A 257 4.90 2.83 -33.40
N GLU A 258 6.12 2.37 -33.13
CA GLU A 258 7.28 2.53 -34.00
C GLU A 258 7.80 1.16 -34.46
N PRO A 259 7.69 0.81 -35.76
CA PRO A 259 8.12 -0.49 -36.26
C PRO A 259 9.63 -0.68 -36.33
N LEU A 260 10.41 0.39 -36.19
CA LEU A 260 11.88 0.36 -36.26
C LEU A 260 12.48 1.30 -35.22
N GLY A 261 13.65 0.94 -34.68
CA GLY A 261 14.42 1.79 -33.76
C GLY A 261 13.85 1.90 -32.33
N TRP A 262 12.74 1.22 -32.06
CA TRP A 262 12.17 1.02 -30.72
C TRP A 262 12.06 -0.47 -30.44
N TYR A 263 12.21 -0.83 -29.17
CA TYR A 263 12.33 -2.22 -28.76
C TYR A 263 11.50 -2.54 -27.53
N ARG A 264 11.02 -3.79 -27.48
CA ARG A 264 10.26 -4.39 -26.37
C ARG A 264 10.97 -5.65 -25.83
N PRO A 265 10.56 -6.16 -24.65
CA PRO A 265 11.34 -7.17 -23.94
C PRO A 265 11.04 -8.60 -24.40
N GLU A 266 9.82 -8.89 -24.84
CA GLU A 266 9.39 -10.23 -25.25
C GLU A 266 8.51 -10.21 -26.50
N LEU A 267 8.30 -11.37 -27.13
CA LEU A 267 7.40 -11.49 -28.28
C LEU A 267 5.91 -11.50 -27.88
N ALA A 268 5.61 -12.07 -26.71
CA ALA A 268 4.26 -12.18 -26.16
C ALA A 268 4.18 -11.36 -24.87
N CYS A 269 3.25 -10.41 -24.84
CA CYS A 269 2.98 -9.56 -23.69
C CYS A 269 1.54 -9.05 -23.81
N GLU A 270 0.84 -8.90 -22.69
CA GLU A 270 -0.45 -8.22 -22.63
C GLU A 270 -0.39 -6.79 -23.21
N MET A 271 0.74 -6.08 -23.02
CA MET A 271 0.96 -4.74 -23.57
C MET A 271 1.13 -4.73 -25.10
N ARG A 272 1.24 -5.89 -25.74
CA ARG A 272 1.32 -6.02 -27.20
C ARG A 272 0.03 -6.59 -27.79
N ASN A 273 -0.45 -7.69 -27.22
CA ASN A 273 -1.65 -8.38 -27.65
C ASN A 273 -2.39 -8.90 -26.41
N LEU A 274 -3.68 -8.62 -26.33
CA LEU A 274 -4.56 -9.13 -25.27
C LEU A 274 -4.51 -10.67 -25.18
N TYR A 275 -4.91 -11.21 -24.03
CA TYR A 275 -4.90 -12.65 -23.72
C TYR A 275 -3.50 -13.26 -23.59
N ASN A 276 -2.49 -12.44 -23.33
CA ASN A 276 -1.16 -12.92 -22.94
C ASN A 276 -0.91 -12.58 -21.47
N ASP A 277 0.02 -13.23 -20.81
CA ASP A 277 0.49 -12.67 -19.55
C ASP A 277 1.30 -11.39 -19.82
N PHE A 278 1.41 -10.52 -18.83
CA PHE A 278 2.47 -9.52 -18.84
C PHE A 278 3.83 -10.20 -19.02
N CYS A 279 4.70 -9.64 -19.86
CA CYS A 279 6.07 -10.12 -19.98
C CYS A 279 6.84 -9.95 -18.65
N GLU A 280 7.97 -10.61 -18.48
CA GLU A 280 8.70 -10.59 -17.21
C GLU A 280 9.13 -9.18 -16.78
N VAL A 281 9.43 -8.30 -17.74
CA VAL A 281 9.77 -6.89 -17.48
C VAL A 281 8.56 -6.08 -17.06
N CYS A 282 7.39 -6.33 -17.66
CA CYS A 282 6.15 -5.71 -17.21
C CYS A 282 5.78 -6.19 -15.80
N LYS A 283 5.92 -7.49 -15.50
CA LYS A 283 5.68 -8.04 -14.16
C LYS A 283 6.61 -7.42 -13.12
N GLU A 284 7.90 -7.26 -13.42
CA GLU A 284 8.87 -6.57 -12.56
C GLU A 284 8.38 -5.16 -12.22
N GLN A 285 8.04 -4.37 -13.22
CA GLN A 285 7.58 -3.01 -13.03
C GLN A 285 6.26 -2.94 -12.25
N LEU A 286 5.34 -3.88 -12.45
CA LEU A 286 4.09 -3.95 -11.70
C LEU A 286 4.32 -4.30 -10.22
N VAL A 287 5.34 -5.11 -9.88
CA VAL A 287 5.74 -5.34 -8.49
C VAL A 287 6.38 -4.06 -7.91
N ILE A 288 7.29 -3.43 -8.64
CA ILE A 288 7.91 -2.15 -8.24
C ILE A 288 6.84 -1.08 -7.98
N SER A 289 5.81 -1.01 -8.82
CA SER A 289 4.70 -0.06 -8.69
C SER A 289 3.85 -0.31 -7.44
N GLN A 290 3.77 -1.55 -6.94
CA GLN A 290 3.11 -1.82 -5.66
C GLN A 290 3.94 -1.29 -4.50
N TYR A 291 5.25 -1.58 -4.51
CA TYR A 291 6.18 -1.17 -3.45
C TYR A 291 6.56 0.32 -3.49
N SER A 292 6.31 1.04 -4.59
CA SER A 292 6.44 2.50 -4.60
C SER A 292 5.35 3.21 -3.76
N ARG A 293 4.31 2.47 -3.36
CA ARG A 293 3.15 2.97 -2.61
C ARG A 293 2.97 2.26 -1.26
N LEU A 294 3.58 1.10 -1.06
CA LEU A 294 3.45 0.28 0.14
C LEU A 294 4.82 -0.03 0.76
N SER A 295 4.86 -0.09 2.09
CA SER A 295 6.01 -0.62 2.82
C SER A 295 5.91 -2.15 2.98
N PRO A 296 7.02 -2.91 2.82
CA PRO A 296 7.14 -4.29 3.29
C PRO A 296 6.77 -4.54 4.76
N ILE A 297 6.87 -3.53 5.63
CA ILE A 297 6.50 -3.61 7.05
C ILE A 297 5.10 -3.00 7.23
N GLU A 298 4.11 -3.83 7.53
CA GLU A 298 2.74 -3.38 7.74
C GLU A 298 2.57 -2.70 9.11
N TYR A 299 3.00 -3.41 10.16
CA TYR A 299 2.98 -2.95 11.56
C TYR A 299 4.26 -3.32 12.29
N TYR A 300 4.51 -2.59 13.37
CA TYR A 300 5.55 -2.90 14.34
C TYR A 300 5.06 -2.56 15.74
N SER A 301 5.62 -3.25 16.74
CA SER A 301 5.32 -3.05 18.15
C SER A 301 6.60 -3.24 18.97
N PRO A 302 6.88 -2.39 19.97
CA PRO A 302 6.15 -1.18 20.35
C PRO A 302 6.17 -0.10 19.25
N THR A 303 5.20 0.81 19.27
CA THR A 303 5.16 1.96 18.35
C THR A 303 6.17 3.04 18.73
N GLU A 304 6.53 3.09 20.00
CA GLU A 304 7.56 3.94 20.56
C GLU A 304 8.92 3.53 20.02
N THR A 305 9.66 4.48 19.44
CA THR A 305 11.00 4.23 18.88
C THR A 305 12.09 4.29 19.93
N THR A 306 11.81 4.74 21.15
CA THR A 306 12.73 4.75 22.28
C THR A 306 12.11 3.94 23.41
N ILE A 307 12.83 2.93 23.89
CA ILE A 307 12.39 1.99 24.91
C ILE A 307 13.40 2.06 26.05
N LEU A 308 12.88 2.27 27.27
CA LEU A 308 13.68 2.25 28.49
C LEU A 308 13.44 0.90 29.18
N LEU A 309 14.51 0.17 29.50
CA LEU A 309 14.45 -1.13 30.18
C LEU A 309 15.22 -1.06 31.50
N ALA A 310 14.66 -1.64 32.56
CA ALA A 310 15.44 -1.95 33.75
C ALA A 310 16.24 -3.25 33.54
N GLU A 311 17.26 -3.46 34.36
CA GLU A 311 18.35 -4.41 34.08
C GLU A 311 17.96 -5.88 33.89
N ILE A 312 16.90 -6.34 34.55
CA ILE A 312 16.39 -7.71 34.39
C ILE A 312 15.21 -7.81 33.42
N ASP A 313 14.76 -6.67 32.89
CA ASP A 313 13.60 -6.64 32.02
C ASP A 313 13.92 -7.28 30.68
N THR A 314 12.85 -7.70 30.03
CA THR A 314 12.88 -8.16 28.67
C THR A 314 11.77 -7.48 27.92
N ILE A 315 12.01 -7.21 26.64
CA ILE A 315 10.96 -6.72 25.75
C ILE A 315 11.01 -7.49 24.44
N THR A 316 9.83 -7.84 23.95
CA THR A 316 9.69 -8.38 22.60
C THR A 316 9.42 -7.23 21.66
N LEU A 317 10.31 -7.06 20.68
CA LEU A 317 10.09 -6.23 19.51
C LEU A 317 9.46 -7.12 18.44
N SER A 318 8.41 -6.64 17.80
CA SER A 318 7.60 -7.40 16.87
C SER A 318 7.33 -6.59 15.61
N ILE A 319 7.26 -7.28 14.48
CA ILE A 319 6.76 -6.74 13.22
C ILE A 319 5.65 -7.62 12.66
N GLN A 320 4.83 -7.04 11.79
CA GLN A 320 3.98 -7.75 10.86
C GLN A 320 4.40 -7.35 9.44
N PRO A 321 5.12 -8.21 8.71
CA PRO A 321 5.37 -8.01 7.29
C PRO A 321 4.07 -8.02 6.48
N MET A 322 4.08 -7.33 5.34
CA MET A 322 3.11 -7.60 4.27
C MET A 322 3.25 -9.07 3.80
N ALA A 323 2.16 -9.67 3.34
CA ALA A 323 2.12 -11.12 3.10
C ALA A 323 1.63 -11.48 1.68
N PRO A 324 2.53 -11.61 0.69
CA PRO A 324 2.22 -12.20 -0.60
C PRO A 324 1.65 -13.63 -0.47
N THR A 325 0.84 -14.06 -1.43
CA THR A 325 0.12 -15.33 -1.41
C THR A 325 1.04 -16.55 -1.48
N TYR A 326 2.17 -16.44 -2.17
CA TYR A 326 3.00 -17.58 -2.55
C TYR A 326 4.41 -17.61 -1.94
N HIS A 327 4.78 -16.59 -1.15
CA HIS A 327 6.05 -16.54 -0.44
C HIS A 327 5.98 -15.61 0.77
N ASP A 328 6.87 -15.84 1.73
CA ASP A 328 7.08 -14.96 2.87
C ASP A 328 8.16 -13.92 2.56
N LEU A 329 8.06 -12.74 3.18
CA LEU A 329 9.13 -11.75 3.13
C LEU A 329 10.29 -12.18 4.03
N ALA A 330 11.52 -11.92 3.58
CA ALA A 330 12.72 -12.22 4.35
C ALA A 330 12.91 -11.19 5.46
N VAL A 331 13.34 -11.66 6.64
CA VAL A 331 13.49 -10.86 7.85
C VAL A 331 14.89 -11.06 8.43
N GLN A 332 15.54 -9.98 8.86
CA GLN A 332 16.83 -10.02 9.55
C GLN A 332 16.94 -8.92 10.60
N TRP A 333 17.27 -9.29 11.84
CA TRP A 333 17.52 -8.35 12.94
C TRP A 333 19.00 -7.94 13.03
N TYR A 334 19.23 -6.70 13.48
CA TYR A 334 20.54 -6.09 13.66
C TYR A 334 20.63 -5.44 15.04
N MET A 335 21.80 -5.56 15.68
CA MET A 335 22.18 -4.83 16.89
C MET A 335 23.33 -3.90 16.54
N ASP A 336 23.16 -2.59 16.72
CA ASP A 336 24.15 -1.54 16.42
C ASP A 336 24.74 -1.67 15.01
N GLY A 337 23.89 -1.99 14.03
CA GLY A 337 24.24 -2.17 12.63
C GLY A 337 24.90 -3.51 12.28
N SER A 338 25.12 -4.40 13.25
CA SER A 338 25.63 -5.76 13.01
C SER A 338 24.49 -6.79 12.99
N PRO A 339 24.43 -7.70 11.99
CA PRO A 339 23.37 -8.69 11.91
C PRO A 339 23.45 -9.66 13.09
N ILE A 340 22.31 -9.96 13.71
CA ILE A 340 22.20 -10.91 14.80
C ILE A 340 22.05 -12.32 14.19
N PRO A 341 23.02 -13.23 14.35
CA PRO A 341 23.02 -14.49 13.62
C PRO A 341 21.84 -15.39 13.98
N GLY A 342 21.04 -15.77 12.99
CA GLY A 342 19.91 -16.68 13.16
C GLY A 342 18.61 -16.01 13.61
N GLU A 343 18.62 -14.69 13.84
CA GLU A 343 17.42 -13.93 14.18
C GLU A 343 16.72 -13.42 12.92
N ASN A 344 15.79 -14.25 12.43
CA ASN A 344 15.01 -14.05 11.21
C ASN A 344 13.50 -14.28 11.44
N ALA A 345 13.07 -14.29 12.70
CA ALA A 345 11.66 -14.30 13.08
C ALA A 345 11.08 -12.88 13.07
N THR A 346 9.75 -12.78 13.02
CA THR A 346 9.03 -11.50 13.13
C THR A 346 9.06 -10.90 14.53
N ASP A 347 9.44 -11.70 15.53
CA ASP A 347 9.61 -11.29 16.91
C ASP A 347 11.08 -11.45 17.33
N TYR A 348 11.59 -10.48 18.07
CA TYR A 348 12.91 -10.53 18.69
C TYR A 348 12.83 -10.14 20.16
N LEU A 349 13.29 -11.04 21.04
CA LEU A 349 13.33 -10.79 22.48
C LEU A 349 14.65 -10.11 22.85
N VAL A 350 14.56 -8.82 23.15
CA VAL A 350 15.66 -8.08 23.75
C VAL A 350 15.68 -8.38 25.24
N LYS A 351 16.84 -8.79 25.76
CA LYS A 351 17.05 -8.96 27.19
C LYS A 351 17.99 -7.88 27.68
N ALA A 352 17.52 -7.08 28.63
CA ALA A 352 18.30 -5.97 29.19
C ALA A 352 19.67 -6.48 29.68
N ALA A 353 19.72 -7.59 30.43
CA ALA A 353 20.96 -8.22 30.89
C ALA A 353 22.02 -8.52 29.80
N GLU A 354 21.67 -8.55 28.51
CA GLU A 354 22.62 -8.75 27.40
C GLU A 354 23.11 -7.42 26.79
N ILE A 355 22.44 -6.30 27.08
CA ILE A 355 22.66 -4.97 26.49
C ILE A 355 22.82 -3.84 27.54
N CYS A 356 22.78 -4.12 28.84
CA CYS A 356 22.91 -3.10 29.86
C CYS A 356 24.31 -2.47 29.92
N GLY A 357 24.34 -1.18 30.30
CA GLY A 357 25.53 -0.33 30.25
C GLY A 357 25.57 0.61 29.04
N GLY A 358 24.44 0.83 28.36
CA GLY A 358 24.36 1.83 27.29
C GLY A 358 23.07 1.83 26.47
N THR A 359 23.09 2.69 25.45
CA THR A 359 22.05 2.81 24.42
C THR A 359 22.39 1.96 23.21
N HIS A 360 21.44 1.16 22.76
CA HIS A 360 21.59 0.26 21.60
C HIS A 360 20.54 0.54 20.53
N GLN A 361 20.92 0.36 19.27
CA GLN A 361 19.97 0.37 18.15
C GLN A 361 19.64 -1.06 17.75
N VAL A 362 18.36 -1.42 17.90
CA VAL A 362 17.81 -2.67 17.41
C VAL A 362 17.04 -2.39 16.13
N THR A 363 17.58 -2.84 15.00
CA THR A 363 17.01 -2.59 13.69
C THR A 363 16.50 -3.89 13.09
N ILE A 364 15.31 -3.85 12.51
CA ILE A 364 14.78 -4.93 11.69
C ILE A 364 14.79 -4.52 10.23
N GLU A 365 15.18 -5.44 9.35
CA GLU A 365 15.07 -5.32 7.90
C GLU A 365 14.09 -6.38 7.38
N VAL A 366 13.14 -5.94 6.56
CA VAL A 366 12.20 -6.79 5.84
C VAL A 366 12.41 -6.59 4.35
N THR A 367 12.54 -7.67 3.59
CA THR A 367 12.77 -7.63 2.14
C THR A 367 11.89 -8.64 1.41
N ASP A 368 11.20 -8.21 0.37
CA ASP A 368 10.66 -9.14 -0.62
C ASP A 368 11.78 -9.68 -1.51
N THR A 369 11.94 -11.00 -1.50
CA THR A 369 12.97 -11.72 -2.26
C THR A 369 12.46 -12.33 -3.56
N THR A 370 11.28 -11.91 -4.01
CA THR A 370 10.65 -12.37 -5.25
C THR A 370 11.63 -12.34 -6.41
N SER A 371 11.68 -13.42 -7.18
CA SER A 371 12.54 -13.49 -8.38
C SER A 371 12.02 -12.65 -9.55
N ARG A 372 10.83 -12.04 -9.40
CA ARG A 372 10.22 -11.14 -10.38
C ARG A 372 10.83 -9.75 -10.41
N VAL A 373 11.62 -9.37 -9.42
CA VAL A 373 12.35 -8.12 -9.43
C VAL A 373 13.84 -8.43 -9.39
N ARG A 374 14.52 -8.23 -10.52
CA ARG A 374 15.97 -8.34 -10.67
C ARG A 374 16.68 -7.01 -10.52
N THR A 375 15.94 -5.91 -10.69
CA THR A 375 16.47 -4.55 -10.58
C THR A 375 15.58 -3.71 -9.69
N ASP A 376 15.97 -3.56 -8.43
CA ASP A 376 15.32 -2.65 -7.48
C ASP A 376 16.26 -1.46 -7.19
N ALA A 377 16.32 -0.51 -8.12
CA ALA A 377 17.27 0.59 -8.06
C ALA A 377 17.02 1.55 -6.88
N GLU A 378 15.78 1.60 -6.39
CA GLU A 378 15.34 2.49 -5.33
C GLU A 378 15.22 1.79 -3.96
N ASN A 379 15.49 0.48 -3.91
CA ASN A 379 15.34 -0.38 -2.72
C ASN A 379 13.89 -0.39 -2.18
N LEU A 380 12.89 -0.38 -3.06
CA LEU A 380 11.47 -0.33 -2.69
C LEU A 380 10.97 -1.64 -2.08
N LEU A 381 11.56 -2.78 -2.47
CA LEU A 381 11.16 -4.09 -1.93
C LEU A 381 11.71 -4.33 -0.52
N ARG A 382 12.42 -3.34 0.05
CA ARG A 382 13.07 -3.41 1.36
C ARG A 382 12.61 -2.25 2.22
N ASP A 383 12.34 -2.54 3.50
CA ASP A 383 12.14 -1.50 4.50
C ASP A 383 12.78 -1.91 5.82
N THR A 384 13.06 -0.90 6.65
CA THR A 384 13.70 -1.07 7.95
C THR A 384 12.98 -0.27 9.02
N HIS A 385 12.87 -0.84 10.21
CA HIS A 385 12.43 -0.11 11.39
C HIS A 385 13.48 -0.22 12.49
N THR A 386 13.69 0.85 13.25
CA THR A 386 14.73 0.92 14.29
C THR A 386 14.12 1.36 15.61
N TRP A 387 14.36 0.55 16.64
CA TRP A 387 14.16 0.93 18.02
C TRP A 387 15.50 1.33 18.64
N THR A 388 15.48 2.38 19.45
CA THR A 388 16.54 2.74 20.38
C THR A 388 16.17 2.13 21.72
N VAL A 389 16.97 1.18 22.20
CA VAL A 389 16.76 0.53 23.50
C VAL A 389 17.83 1.04 24.45
N GLU A 390 17.40 1.71 25.50
CA GLU A 390 18.24 2.20 26.57
C GLU A 390 17.98 1.29 27.78
N CYS A 391 19.00 0.55 28.19
CA CYS A 391 18.94 -0.12 29.49
C CYS A 391 19.61 0.79 30.52
N PHE A 392 18.89 1.10 31.59
CA PHE A 392 19.45 1.72 32.77
C PHE A 392 19.68 0.66 33.83
N SER A 393 20.85 0.73 34.46
CA SER A 393 21.09 0.01 35.70
C SER A 393 20.28 0.67 36.82
N ASN A 394 19.63 -0.12 37.67
CA ASN A 394 19.00 0.44 38.86
C ASN A 394 20.12 0.86 39.81
N CYS A 395 20.45 2.15 39.83
CA CYS A 395 21.43 2.62 40.79
C CYS A 395 21.02 2.29 42.22
N GLY A 396 21.97 1.73 42.95
CA GLY A 396 21.74 1.25 44.29
C GLY A 396 21.27 -0.20 44.42
N ASP A 397 20.90 -0.87 43.32
CA ASP A 397 20.61 -2.33 43.27
C ASP A 397 21.91 -3.12 43.08
N ALA A 398 22.78 -3.05 44.09
CA ALA A 398 24.11 -3.61 44.03
C ALA A 398 24.11 -5.15 43.99
N ASP A 399 23.05 -5.81 44.47
CA ASP A 399 22.94 -7.27 44.48
C ASP A 399 22.14 -7.85 43.30
N GLY A 400 21.54 -7.00 42.47
CA GLY A 400 20.82 -7.34 41.24
C GLY A 400 19.43 -7.94 41.50
N SER A 401 18.82 -7.61 42.64
CA SER A 401 17.52 -8.13 43.09
C SER A 401 16.32 -7.32 42.60
N THR A 402 16.53 -6.16 41.95
CA THR A 402 15.56 -5.14 41.50
C THR A 402 14.92 -4.26 42.56
N GLU A 403 15.20 -4.52 43.83
CA GLU A 403 14.69 -3.72 44.94
C GLU A 403 15.89 -3.03 45.59
N ILE A 404 15.85 -1.70 45.71
CA ILE A 404 16.89 -0.97 46.44
C ILE A 404 16.60 -1.09 47.94
N ASP A 405 17.24 -2.05 48.60
CA ASP A 405 17.03 -2.36 50.00
C ASP A 405 18.34 -2.62 50.79
N ILE A 406 18.20 -3.15 52.02
CA ILE A 406 19.34 -3.34 52.90
C ILE A 406 20.33 -4.40 52.40
N ASP A 407 19.86 -5.35 51.58
CA ASP A 407 20.68 -6.42 51.04
C ASP A 407 21.70 -5.87 50.03
N ASP A 408 21.39 -4.78 49.32
CA ASP A 408 22.36 -4.04 48.49
C ASP A 408 23.51 -3.44 49.30
N ALA A 409 23.18 -2.78 50.41
CA ALA A 409 24.20 -2.22 51.30
C ALA A 409 25.07 -3.34 51.90
N VAL A 410 24.48 -4.49 52.22
CA VAL A 410 25.22 -5.68 52.68
C VAL A 410 26.10 -6.25 51.58
N PHE A 411 25.62 -6.29 50.35
CA PHE A 411 26.37 -6.74 49.18
C PHE A 411 27.58 -5.84 48.92
N LEU A 412 27.41 -4.52 48.94
CA LEU A 412 28.51 -3.55 48.81
C LEU A 412 29.53 -3.70 49.94
N ILE A 413 29.09 -3.84 51.20
CA ILE A 413 30.01 -4.12 52.32
C ILE A 413 30.82 -5.40 52.06
N SER A 414 30.17 -6.44 51.54
CA SER A 414 30.82 -7.71 51.21
C SER A 414 31.89 -7.52 50.13
N TYR A 415 31.55 -6.80 49.06
CA TYR A 415 32.47 -6.45 47.97
C TYR A 415 33.66 -5.62 48.46
N ILE A 416 33.39 -4.49 49.13
CA ILE A 416 34.40 -3.51 49.55
C ILE A 416 35.36 -4.08 50.61
N PHE A 417 34.83 -4.77 51.62
CA PHE A 417 35.61 -5.12 52.81
C PHE A 417 35.97 -6.60 52.92
N THR A 418 35.20 -7.49 52.29
CA THR A 418 35.35 -8.94 52.49
C THR A 418 35.75 -9.71 51.22
N GLY A 419 35.91 -9.01 50.09
CA GLY A 419 36.32 -9.60 48.82
C GLY A 419 35.22 -10.38 48.12
N GLY A 420 33.96 -9.98 48.31
CA GLY A 420 32.81 -10.47 47.55
C GLY A 420 32.92 -10.13 46.05
N PRO A 421 32.02 -10.67 45.21
CA PRO A 421 31.95 -10.29 43.80
C PRO A 421 31.61 -8.80 43.65
N PRO A 422 32.09 -8.12 42.59
CA PRO A 422 31.64 -6.76 42.27
C PRO A 422 30.15 -6.74 41.89
N PRO A 423 29.46 -5.60 42.09
CA PRO A 423 28.19 -5.32 41.42
C PRO A 423 28.33 -5.46 39.90
N VAL A 424 27.27 -5.90 39.25
CA VAL A 424 27.24 -6.09 37.80
C VAL A 424 25.92 -5.53 37.27
N PRO A 425 25.95 -4.48 36.42
CA PRO A 425 27.09 -3.61 36.09
C PRO A 425 27.73 -2.95 37.32
N ILE A 426 28.97 -2.49 37.18
CA ILE A 426 29.72 -1.94 38.32
C ILE A 426 29.04 -0.67 38.86
N GLU A 427 28.34 0.04 37.97
CA GLU A 427 27.60 1.27 38.20
C GLU A 427 26.41 1.09 39.16
N THR A 428 25.81 -0.11 39.29
CA THR A 428 24.72 -0.33 40.26
C THR A 428 25.18 -0.15 41.71
N GLY A 429 26.49 -0.30 41.95
CA GLY A 429 27.10 -0.09 43.26
C GLY A 429 27.52 1.35 43.58
N ASP A 430 27.49 2.26 42.60
CA ASP A 430 27.83 3.68 42.75
C ASP A 430 26.54 4.47 43.04
N ALA A 431 26.02 4.35 44.26
CA ALA A 431 24.72 4.90 44.64
C ALA A 431 24.74 6.44 44.71
N ASP A 432 25.91 7.05 44.89
CA ASP A 432 26.06 8.51 44.98
C ASP A 432 26.59 9.16 43.68
N CYS A 433 26.78 8.38 42.62
CA CYS A 433 27.26 8.83 41.31
C CYS A 433 28.64 9.51 41.36
N SER A 434 29.52 9.07 42.28
CA SER A 434 30.87 9.62 42.47
C SER A 434 31.91 9.02 41.51
N SER A 435 31.53 8.04 40.69
CA SER A 435 32.41 7.21 39.85
C SER A 435 33.34 6.30 40.64
N ALA A 436 33.03 6.02 41.91
CA ALA A 436 33.79 5.13 42.78
C ALA A 436 32.83 4.33 43.68
N ILE A 437 33.06 3.02 43.80
CA ILE A 437 32.33 2.18 44.77
C ILE A 437 33.13 2.14 46.08
N ASP A 438 32.64 2.81 47.10
CA ASP A 438 33.22 2.79 48.44
C ASP A 438 32.17 2.85 49.57
N ILE A 439 32.60 3.23 50.78
CA ILE A 439 31.72 3.23 51.95
C ILE A 439 30.66 4.33 51.86
N ASP A 440 30.89 5.37 51.07
CA ASP A 440 29.95 6.48 50.92
C ASP A 440 28.69 6.03 50.17
N ASP A 441 28.79 5.09 49.21
CA ASP A 441 27.64 4.43 48.56
C ASP A 441 26.77 3.65 49.55
N VAL A 442 27.41 2.91 50.45
CA VAL A 442 26.72 2.15 51.51
C VAL A 442 25.96 3.11 52.43
N VAL A 443 26.58 4.25 52.78
CA VAL A 443 25.94 5.28 53.61
C VAL A 443 24.79 5.94 52.85
N TYR A 444 24.95 6.18 51.55
CA TYR A 444 23.93 6.74 50.68
C TYR A 444 22.70 5.84 50.63
N LEU A 445 22.88 4.54 50.34
CA LEU A 445 21.82 3.54 50.33
C LEU A 445 21.06 3.49 51.66
N ILE A 446 21.79 3.41 52.79
CA ILE A 446 21.16 3.42 54.12
C ILE A 446 20.34 4.70 54.35
N SER A 447 20.84 5.84 53.89
CA SER A 447 20.13 7.13 53.98
C SER A 447 18.85 7.14 53.14
N TYR A 448 18.93 6.69 51.88
CA TYR A 448 17.78 6.54 51.00
C TYR A 448 16.71 5.61 51.62
N ILE A 449 17.10 4.39 51.99
CA ILE A 449 16.19 3.33 52.49
C ILE A 449 15.51 3.73 53.81
N PHE A 450 16.27 4.25 54.79
CA PHE A 450 15.74 4.41 56.16
C PHE A 450 15.38 5.83 56.53
N THR A 451 15.93 6.83 55.84
CA THR A 451 15.74 8.25 56.19
C THR A 451 15.00 9.05 55.13
N GLY A 452 14.64 8.42 54.01
CA GLY A 452 13.99 9.09 52.87
C GLY A 452 14.95 10.06 52.19
N GLY A 453 16.22 9.69 52.10
CA GLY A 453 17.23 10.41 51.32
C GLY A 453 16.89 10.47 49.83
N PRO A 454 17.69 11.20 49.02
CA PRO A 454 17.48 11.28 47.57
C PRO A 454 17.60 9.90 46.90
N GLN A 455 16.94 9.75 45.75
CA GLN A 455 17.03 8.53 44.94
C GLN A 455 18.48 8.32 44.48
N PRO A 456 19.02 7.08 44.53
CA PRO A 456 20.39 6.82 44.08
C PRO A 456 20.62 7.34 42.66
N CYS A 457 21.76 8.00 42.48
CA CYS A 457 22.17 8.63 41.22
C CYS A 457 21.18 9.63 40.58
N ASP A 458 20.19 10.19 41.29
CA ASP A 458 19.39 11.32 40.78
C ASP A 458 20.11 12.65 41.05
N THR A 459 21.14 12.97 40.25
CA THR A 459 21.99 14.15 40.45
C THR A 459 21.27 15.46 40.10
N ASN A 460 20.27 15.37 39.23
CA ASN A 460 19.53 16.52 38.71
C ASN A 460 18.23 16.80 39.51
N GLY A 461 17.77 15.84 40.33
CA GLY A 461 16.61 15.93 41.21
C GLY A 461 15.26 15.81 40.51
N ASP A 462 15.21 15.18 39.33
CA ASP A 462 14.00 15.01 38.54
C ASP A 462 13.21 13.73 38.85
N GLY A 463 13.76 12.86 39.72
CA GLY A 463 13.18 11.57 40.09
C GLY A 463 13.55 10.41 39.15
N THR A 464 14.53 10.61 38.28
CA THR A 464 15.09 9.61 37.37
C THR A 464 16.58 9.41 37.69
N PRO A 465 17.06 8.17 37.92
CA PRO A 465 18.50 7.92 38.09
C PRO A 465 19.30 8.33 36.84
N ASP A 466 20.46 8.96 37.05
CA ASP A 466 21.42 9.42 36.01
C ASP A 466 22.55 8.41 35.74
N CYS A 467 22.38 7.17 36.18
CA CYS A 467 23.13 6.03 35.65
C CYS A 467 22.35 5.39 34.50
#